data_AF-A0A2S6IBR8-F1
#
_entry.id   AF-A0A2S6IBR8-F1
#
_cell.length_a   1.000
_cell.length_b   1.000
_cell.length_c   1.000
_cell.angle_alpha   90.00
_cell.angle_beta   90.00
_cell.angle_gamma   90.00
#
_symmetry.space_group_name_H-M   'P 1'
#
loop_
_entity.id
_entity.type
_entity.pdbx_description
1 polymer ?
#
loop_
_entity_poly.entity_id
_entity_poly.type
_entity_poly.pdbx_seq_one_letter_code
_entity_poly.pdbx_strand_id
1 'polypeptide(L)'
;MPNLLFPLLLLSSFLMQNSNRLYDFTPDSTDEWEVEDDVVMGGQSEGHFTVTDDGHGRFYGHVSLANDGGFSSIERVLEGDADVSGEKAFTVRLKGDGKSYTLRVQSKRDQEFMHEATFPTSGEWQTVTIPFGIMEAKHHGEPVDVPEFDGGPVHKLQFMIGNGKEQDFVVLLDWIGVASR
;
A
#
# COMPACT_ATOMS: atom_id res chain seq x y z
N MET A 1 -39.79 19.15 45.09
CA MET A 1 -39.34 19.57 43.74
C MET A 1 -38.23 18.62 43.32
N PRO A 2 -38.36 17.89 42.20
CA PRO A 2 -37.40 16.85 41.83
C PRO A 2 -36.19 17.49 41.15
N ASN A 3 -34.99 17.32 41.71
CA ASN A 3 -33.76 17.56 40.98
C ASN A 3 -33.45 16.30 40.17
N LEU A 4 -33.61 16.41 38.85
CA LEU A 4 -33.18 15.37 37.90
C LEU A 4 -31.65 15.21 37.99
N LEU A 5 -31.19 14.04 38.42
CA LEU A 5 -29.83 13.59 38.13
C LEU A 5 -29.78 13.18 36.66
N PHE A 6 -29.05 13.93 35.84
CA PHE A 6 -28.58 13.45 34.53
C PHE A 6 -27.39 12.51 34.75
N PRO A 7 -27.37 11.29 34.20
CA PRO A 7 -26.17 10.50 34.18
C PRO A 7 -25.19 11.13 33.20
N LEU A 8 -24.02 11.51 33.69
CA LEU A 8 -22.86 11.84 32.87
C LEU A 8 -22.43 10.57 32.14
N LEU A 9 -22.84 10.43 30.87
CA LEU A 9 -22.27 9.45 29.95
C LEU A 9 -20.79 9.81 29.77
N LEU A 10 -19.93 9.17 30.55
CA LEU A 10 -18.52 9.04 30.24
C LEU A 10 -18.43 8.24 28.94
N LEU A 11 -18.36 8.95 27.82
CA LEU A 11 -17.95 8.39 26.55
C LEU A 11 -16.52 7.89 26.77
N SER A 12 -16.37 6.60 27.04
CA SER A 12 -15.07 5.95 26.97
C SER A 12 -14.65 6.03 25.51
N SER A 13 -13.84 7.04 25.18
CA SER A 13 -13.13 7.10 23.92
C SER A 13 -12.34 5.81 23.80
N PHE A 14 -12.79 4.96 22.88
CA PHE A 14 -12.11 3.75 22.47
C PHE A 14 -10.78 4.21 21.86
N LEU A 15 -9.70 4.21 22.65
CA LEU A 15 -8.35 4.21 22.09
C LEU A 15 -8.18 2.83 21.46
N MET A 16 -8.67 2.68 20.23
CA MET A 16 -8.38 1.52 19.41
C MET A 16 -6.88 1.60 19.10
N GLN A 17 -6.10 0.70 19.69
CA GLN A 17 -4.66 0.65 19.51
C GLN A 17 -4.31 0.50 18.01
N ASN A 18 -3.37 1.31 17.53
CA ASN A 18 -2.77 1.25 16.19
C ASN A 18 -1.87 0.01 15.96
N SER A 19 -2.08 -1.09 16.67
CA SER A 19 -1.18 -2.26 16.67
C SER A 19 -1.07 -2.99 15.33
N ASN A 20 -1.87 -2.59 14.34
CA ASN A 20 -1.98 -3.25 13.04
C ASN A 20 -1.56 -2.34 11.87
N ARG A 21 -0.93 -1.20 12.13
CA ARG A 21 -0.45 -0.26 11.10
C ARG A 21 1.02 -0.50 10.82
N LEU A 22 1.36 -0.71 9.56
CA LEU A 22 2.75 -0.72 9.06
C LEU A 22 3.17 0.68 8.63
N TYR A 23 2.21 1.46 8.12
CA TYR A 23 2.42 2.84 7.73
C TYR A 23 1.12 3.63 7.83
N ASP A 24 1.22 4.87 8.30
CA ASP A 24 0.10 5.81 8.43
C ASP A 24 0.50 7.10 7.72
N PHE A 25 -0.27 7.52 6.72
CA PHE A 25 -0.03 8.79 6.05
C PHE A 25 -0.56 9.90 6.96
N THR A 26 0.26 10.90 7.24
CA THR A 26 -0.11 12.05 8.07
C THR A 26 0.34 13.33 7.39
N PRO A 27 -0.22 14.52 7.70
CA PRO A 27 0.23 15.77 7.09
C PRO A 27 1.73 16.06 7.28
N ASP A 28 2.34 15.49 8.31
CA ASP A 28 3.76 15.63 8.63
C ASP A 28 4.64 14.55 7.96
N SER A 29 4.06 13.59 7.24
CA SER A 29 4.79 12.58 6.47
C SER A 29 5.50 13.24 5.28
N THR A 30 6.73 13.69 5.47
CA THR A 30 7.54 14.32 4.42
C THR A 30 8.55 13.34 3.83
N ASP A 31 8.59 13.22 2.50
CA ASP A 31 9.68 12.58 1.73
C ASP A 31 9.96 11.08 2.01
N GLU A 32 8.96 10.31 2.45
CA GLU A 32 9.19 8.91 2.84
C GLU A 32 8.97 7.86 1.74
N TRP A 33 8.35 8.23 0.62
CA TRP A 33 8.06 7.34 -0.50
C TRP A 33 8.73 7.84 -1.76
N GLU A 34 9.47 6.97 -2.43
CA GLU A 34 10.18 7.26 -3.68
C GLU A 34 9.37 6.77 -4.88
N VAL A 35 9.32 7.55 -5.95
CA VAL A 35 8.69 7.14 -7.22
C VAL A 35 9.69 6.32 -8.03
N GLU A 36 9.26 5.16 -8.52
CA GLU A 36 9.99 4.33 -9.48
C GLU A 36 9.11 4.06 -10.71
N ASP A 37 9.58 4.51 -11.87
CA ASP A 37 8.92 4.38 -13.18
C ASP A 37 9.74 3.48 -14.13
N ASP A 38 9.12 3.04 -15.23
CA ASP A 38 9.70 2.15 -16.25
C ASP A 38 10.81 2.76 -17.14
N VAL A 39 11.33 3.93 -16.77
CA VAL A 39 12.26 4.72 -17.59
C VAL A 39 13.62 4.07 -17.81
N VAL A 40 14.07 3.17 -16.92
CA VAL A 40 15.39 2.50 -17.03
C VAL A 40 15.50 1.66 -18.30
N MET A 41 14.39 1.07 -18.74
CA MET A 41 14.32 0.26 -19.96
C MET A 41 13.84 1.07 -21.18
N GLY A 42 13.71 2.40 -21.04
CA GLY A 42 13.23 3.30 -22.08
C GLY A 42 11.72 3.54 -22.06
N GLY A 43 11.01 3.04 -21.06
CA GLY A 43 9.60 3.36 -20.83
C GLY A 43 9.37 4.87 -20.64
N GLN A 44 8.12 5.28 -20.74
CA GLN A 44 7.71 6.69 -20.72
C GLN A 44 6.56 6.92 -19.74
N SER A 45 6.40 6.06 -18.75
CA SER A 45 5.48 6.32 -17.64
C SER A 45 6.04 7.44 -16.77
N GLU A 46 5.15 8.23 -16.18
CA GLU A 46 5.50 9.34 -15.30
C GLU A 46 4.60 9.32 -14.07
N GLY A 47 5.21 8.98 -12.93
CA GLY A 47 4.59 8.97 -11.63
C GLY A 47 4.94 10.18 -10.78
N HIS A 48 4.03 10.54 -9.89
CA HIS A 48 4.23 11.58 -8.90
C HIS A 48 3.66 11.16 -7.55
N PHE A 49 4.35 11.52 -6.49
CA PHE A 49 3.92 11.31 -5.12
C PHE A 49 3.94 12.61 -4.32
N THR A 50 2.92 12.81 -3.50
CA THR A 50 2.84 13.92 -2.55
C THR A 50 1.95 13.52 -1.38
N VAL A 51 2.05 14.23 -0.26
CA VAL A 51 1.12 14.09 0.86
C VAL A 51 0.19 15.30 0.87
N THR A 52 -1.12 15.05 0.94
CA THR A 52 -2.13 16.10 0.96
C THR A 52 -2.22 16.77 2.33
N ASP A 53 -2.75 17.99 2.39
CA ASP A 53 -3.00 18.71 3.65
C ASP A 53 -3.88 17.92 4.64
N ASP A 54 -4.79 17.08 4.13
CA ASP A 54 -5.65 16.20 4.93
C ASP A 54 -4.96 14.91 5.43
N GLY A 55 -3.66 14.72 5.12
CA GLY A 55 -2.87 13.58 5.58
C GLY A 55 -3.03 12.30 4.76
N HIS A 56 -3.07 12.39 3.43
CA HIS A 56 -3.15 11.21 2.57
C HIS A 56 -1.99 11.18 1.57
N GLY A 57 -1.42 10.00 1.35
CA GLY A 57 -0.46 9.77 0.29
C GLY A 57 -1.16 9.80 -1.06
N ARG A 58 -0.89 10.80 -1.89
CA ARG A 58 -1.44 10.92 -3.24
C ARG A 58 -0.41 10.43 -4.24
N PHE A 59 -0.67 9.28 -4.84
CA PHE A 59 0.08 8.74 -5.96
C PHE A 59 -0.72 8.93 -7.25
N TYR A 60 -0.14 9.60 -8.25
CA TYR A 60 -0.83 9.97 -9.48
C TYR A 60 0.13 10.14 -10.65
N GLY A 61 -0.38 10.07 -11.88
CA GLY A 61 0.48 10.20 -13.06
C GLY A 61 -0.15 9.59 -14.31
N HIS A 62 0.71 9.23 -15.25
CA HIS A 62 0.34 8.56 -16.50
C HIS A 62 1.20 7.33 -16.73
N VAL A 63 0.56 6.19 -17.00
CA VAL A 63 1.24 4.97 -17.46
C VAL A 63 1.25 4.96 -18.98
N SER A 64 2.43 4.79 -19.57
CA SER A 64 2.63 4.65 -21.02
C SER A 64 3.05 3.22 -21.36
N LEU A 65 2.53 2.67 -22.45
CA LEU A 65 2.97 1.37 -23.00
C LEU A 65 4.07 1.53 -24.07
N ALA A 66 4.60 2.74 -24.26
CA ALA A 66 5.68 2.98 -25.20
C ALA A 66 6.96 2.22 -24.78
N ASN A 67 7.70 1.73 -25.76
CA ASN A 67 8.99 1.04 -25.56
C ASN A 67 8.91 -0.18 -24.63
N ASP A 68 7.81 -0.94 -24.73
CA ASP A 68 7.55 -2.12 -23.88
C ASP A 68 7.53 -1.81 -22.36
N GLY A 69 7.26 -0.54 -22.01
CA GLY A 69 6.98 -0.11 -20.65
C GLY A 69 5.58 -0.50 -20.19
N GLY A 70 5.09 0.17 -19.15
CA GLY A 70 3.73 0.04 -18.68
C GLY A 70 3.57 0.04 -17.17
N PHE A 71 4.47 0.67 -16.40
CA PHE A 71 4.27 0.80 -14.95
C PHE A 71 4.80 2.10 -14.34
N SER A 72 4.19 2.47 -13.22
CA SER A 72 4.67 3.45 -12.27
C SER A 72 4.42 2.92 -10.86
N SER A 73 5.31 3.24 -9.92
CA SER A 73 5.18 2.79 -8.53
C SER A 73 5.71 3.81 -7.53
N ILE A 74 5.31 3.62 -6.28
CA ILE A 74 5.93 4.26 -5.13
C ILE A 74 6.44 3.18 -4.17
N GLU A 75 7.62 3.40 -3.58
CA GLU A 75 8.21 2.48 -2.62
C GLU A 75 8.74 3.16 -1.37
N ARG A 76 8.74 2.41 -0.26
CA ARG A 76 9.28 2.85 1.03
C ARG A 76 9.96 1.69 1.75
N VAL A 77 11.19 1.92 2.19
CA VAL A 77 11.88 1.07 3.17
C VAL A 77 11.34 1.40 4.56
N LEU A 78 10.95 0.39 5.33
CA LEU A 78 10.45 0.60 6.69
C LEU A 78 11.61 0.93 7.65
N GLU A 79 11.35 1.81 8.62
CA GLU A 79 12.29 2.11 9.71
C GLU A 79 12.41 0.90 10.64
N GLY A 80 13.31 0.00 10.28
CA GLY A 80 13.39 -1.33 10.88
C GLY A 80 12.38 -2.28 10.23
N ASP A 81 12.76 -3.55 10.13
CA ASP A 81 11.90 -4.56 9.53
C ASP A 81 10.69 -4.81 10.44
N ALA A 82 9.49 -4.72 9.89
CA ALA A 82 8.26 -5.01 10.63
C ALA A 82 7.99 -6.53 10.61
N ASP A 83 7.85 -7.15 11.78
CA ASP A 83 7.52 -8.57 11.88
C ASP A 83 6.01 -8.79 11.84
N VAL A 84 5.54 -9.50 10.82
CA VAL A 84 4.13 -9.84 10.58
C VAL A 84 3.86 -11.35 10.65
N SER A 85 4.74 -12.13 11.30
CA SER A 85 4.64 -13.60 11.40
C SER A 85 3.34 -14.14 12.03
N GLY A 86 2.58 -13.30 12.74
CA GLY A 86 1.29 -13.67 13.36
C GLY A 86 0.06 -13.32 12.51
N GLU A 87 0.26 -12.64 11.38
CA GLU A 87 -0.81 -12.08 10.56
C GLU A 87 -1.11 -12.96 9.34
N LYS A 88 -2.20 -12.66 8.64
CA LYS A 88 -2.64 -13.46 7.48
C LYS A 88 -2.99 -12.63 6.25
N ALA A 89 -3.05 -11.32 6.37
CA ALA A 89 -3.30 -10.42 5.26
C ALA A 89 -2.66 -9.06 5.48
N PHE A 90 -2.30 -8.40 4.38
CA PHE A 90 -2.13 -6.95 4.38
C PHE A 90 -3.50 -6.28 4.24
N THR A 91 -3.62 -5.08 4.79
CA THR A 91 -4.78 -4.23 4.63
C THR A 91 -4.36 -2.86 4.14
N VAL A 92 -5.03 -2.33 3.14
CA VAL A 92 -4.73 -1.01 2.58
C VAL A 92 -6.00 -0.19 2.56
N ARG A 93 -5.99 0.96 3.24
CA ARG A 93 -7.08 1.93 3.14
C ARG A 93 -6.74 2.96 2.09
N LEU A 94 -7.61 3.05 1.10
CA LEU A 94 -7.39 3.89 -0.06
C LEU A 94 -8.70 4.40 -0.65
N LYS A 95 -8.60 5.46 -1.44
CA LYS A 95 -9.58 5.87 -2.43
C LYS A 95 -8.91 5.77 -3.80
N GLY A 96 -9.14 4.66 -4.49
CA GLY A 96 -8.64 4.43 -5.84
C GLY A 96 -9.56 5.00 -6.90
N ASP A 97 -9.18 4.83 -8.16
CA ASP A 97 -9.82 5.41 -9.35
C ASP A 97 -10.49 4.36 -10.25
N GLY A 98 -10.86 3.21 -9.69
CA GLY A 98 -11.50 2.11 -10.41
C GLY A 98 -10.52 1.18 -11.13
N LYS A 99 -9.22 1.45 -11.05
CA LYS A 99 -8.16 0.64 -11.65
C LYS A 99 -7.65 -0.43 -10.71
N SER A 100 -6.92 -1.39 -11.27
CA SER A 100 -6.19 -2.40 -10.50
C SER A 100 -4.78 -1.93 -10.19
N TYR A 101 -4.38 -2.12 -8.93
CA TYR A 101 -3.06 -1.81 -8.39
C TYR A 101 -2.46 -3.07 -7.76
N THR A 102 -1.15 -3.05 -7.54
CA THR A 102 -0.39 -4.15 -6.98
C THR A 102 0.32 -3.69 -5.71
N LEU A 103 0.12 -4.42 -4.61
CA LEU A 103 0.96 -4.28 -3.42
C LEU A 103 2.10 -5.30 -3.53
N ARG A 104 3.33 -4.83 -3.34
CA ARG A 104 4.55 -5.64 -3.36
C ARG A 104 5.30 -5.50 -2.04
N VAL A 105 5.90 -6.59 -1.58
CA VAL A 105 6.61 -6.67 -0.31
C VAL A 105 7.95 -7.38 -0.49
N GLN A 106 9.00 -6.73 0.00
CA GLN A 106 10.32 -7.31 0.14
C GLN A 106 10.56 -7.61 1.62
N SER A 107 10.95 -8.83 1.95
CA SER A 107 11.18 -9.26 3.34
C SER A 107 12.58 -8.95 3.85
N LYS A 108 13.57 -8.82 2.96
CA LYS A 108 14.97 -8.56 3.32
C LYS A 108 15.63 -7.66 2.28
N ARG A 109 16.60 -6.85 2.71
CA ARG A 109 17.33 -5.91 1.85
C ARG A 109 18.02 -6.56 0.64
N ASP A 110 18.57 -7.75 0.82
CA ASP A 110 19.34 -8.49 -0.19
C ASP A 110 18.48 -9.46 -1.03
N GLN A 111 17.16 -9.42 -0.85
CA GLN A 111 16.23 -10.27 -1.59
C GLN A 111 16.00 -9.72 -3.00
N GLU A 112 16.27 -10.53 -4.01
CA GLU A 112 16.12 -10.14 -5.43
C GLU A 112 14.67 -10.24 -5.94
N PHE A 113 13.70 -10.59 -5.09
CA PHE A 113 12.30 -10.73 -5.49
C PHE A 113 11.37 -10.08 -4.47
N MET A 114 10.15 -9.77 -4.92
CA MET A 114 9.08 -9.31 -4.05
C MET A 114 7.90 -10.26 -4.14
N HIS A 115 7.18 -10.43 -3.04
CA HIS A 115 5.87 -11.04 -3.07
C HIS A 115 4.85 -9.97 -3.44
N GLU A 116 3.95 -10.27 -4.35
CA GLU A 116 3.01 -9.29 -4.87
C GLU A 116 1.61 -9.85 -5.08
N ALA A 117 0.60 -9.00 -4.89
CA ALA A 117 -0.77 -9.31 -5.29
C ALA A 117 -1.45 -8.08 -5.86
N THR A 118 -2.24 -8.32 -6.90
CA THR A 118 -3.02 -7.30 -7.60
C THR A 118 -4.46 -7.31 -7.14
N PHE A 119 -5.04 -6.14 -6.95
CA PHE A 119 -6.42 -5.97 -6.51
C PHE A 119 -7.11 -4.79 -7.23
N PRO A 120 -8.43 -4.86 -7.48
CA PRO A 120 -9.17 -3.76 -8.07
C PRO A 120 -9.50 -2.68 -7.02
N THR A 121 -9.76 -1.46 -7.48
CA THR A 121 -10.27 -0.38 -6.65
C THR A 121 -11.71 0.01 -7.00
N SER A 122 -12.46 0.59 -6.06
CA SER A 122 -13.89 0.85 -6.21
C SER A 122 -14.25 2.27 -6.69
N GLY A 123 -13.30 3.21 -6.68
CA GLY A 123 -13.60 4.64 -6.86
C GLY A 123 -13.88 5.39 -5.55
N GLU A 124 -14.21 4.66 -4.49
CA GLU A 124 -14.58 5.19 -3.17
C GLU A 124 -13.58 4.80 -2.10
N TRP A 125 -13.64 5.47 -0.95
CA TRP A 125 -12.85 5.07 0.22
C TRP A 125 -13.21 3.65 0.64
N GLN A 126 -12.20 2.78 0.70
CA GLN A 126 -12.36 1.38 1.04
C GLN A 126 -11.10 0.83 1.71
N THR A 127 -11.26 -0.27 2.44
CA THR A 127 -10.13 -1.07 2.92
C THR A 127 -10.08 -2.34 2.09
N VAL A 128 -8.99 -2.52 1.36
CA VAL A 128 -8.70 -3.75 0.62
C VAL A 128 -7.93 -4.70 1.54
N THR A 129 -8.36 -5.95 1.62
CA THR A 129 -7.65 -7.02 2.33
C THR A 129 -6.97 -7.93 1.31
N ILE A 130 -5.67 -8.15 1.49
CA ILE A 130 -4.81 -8.91 0.57
C ILE A 130 -4.24 -10.08 1.36
N PRO A 131 -4.84 -11.28 1.24
CA PRO A 131 -4.34 -12.47 1.93
C PRO A 131 -2.89 -12.77 1.55
N PHE A 132 -2.07 -13.16 2.53
CA PHE A 132 -0.67 -13.49 2.29
C PHE A 132 -0.52 -14.65 1.28
N GLY A 133 -1.36 -15.69 1.43
CA GLY A 133 -1.32 -16.88 0.57
C GLY A 133 -1.79 -16.69 -0.88
N ILE A 134 -2.07 -15.46 -1.32
CA ILE A 134 -2.26 -15.14 -2.75
C ILE A 134 -1.13 -14.29 -3.33
N MET A 135 -0.14 -13.93 -2.50
CA MET A 135 0.98 -13.08 -2.92
C MET A 135 2.11 -13.94 -3.47
N GLU A 136 2.23 -13.95 -4.79
CA GLU A 136 3.23 -14.72 -5.52
C GLU A 136 4.55 -13.95 -5.60
N ALA A 137 5.67 -14.67 -5.66
CA ALA A 137 6.99 -14.07 -5.77
C ALA A 137 7.37 -13.75 -7.22
N LYS A 138 7.86 -12.53 -7.46
CA LYS A 138 8.38 -12.10 -8.77
C LYS A 138 9.67 -11.30 -8.67
N HIS A 139 10.52 -11.45 -9.67
CA HIS A 139 11.71 -10.64 -9.92
C HIS A 139 11.60 -10.01 -11.31
N HIS A 140 11.59 -8.68 -11.39
CA HIS A 140 11.41 -7.93 -12.64
C HIS A 140 10.22 -8.41 -13.50
N GLY A 141 9.08 -8.68 -12.86
CA GLY A 141 7.86 -9.15 -13.53
C GLY A 141 7.82 -10.66 -13.81
N GLU A 142 8.93 -11.38 -13.66
CA GLU A 142 9.02 -12.81 -13.89
C GLU A 142 8.78 -13.61 -12.59
N PRO A 143 7.97 -14.69 -12.62
CA PRO A 143 7.76 -15.56 -11.46
C PRO A 143 9.05 -16.21 -10.94
N VAL A 144 9.15 -16.34 -9.62
CA VAL A 144 10.23 -17.07 -8.93
C VAL A 144 9.66 -18.28 -8.22
N ASP A 145 10.34 -19.43 -8.31
CA ASP A 145 9.92 -20.69 -7.67
C ASP A 145 10.20 -20.69 -6.16
N VAL A 146 9.39 -19.94 -5.41
CA VAL A 146 9.36 -19.91 -3.95
C VAL A 146 7.89 -19.89 -3.49
N PRO A 147 7.60 -20.31 -2.25
CA PRO A 147 6.24 -20.26 -1.71
C PRO A 147 5.64 -18.86 -1.74
N GLU A 148 4.31 -18.79 -1.69
CA GLU A 148 3.62 -17.53 -1.45
C GLU A 148 4.03 -16.94 -0.10
N PHE A 149 3.72 -15.64 0.08
CA PHE A 149 3.98 -14.99 1.35
C PHE A 149 3.18 -15.67 2.47
N ASP A 150 3.79 -15.91 3.63
CA ASP A 150 3.10 -16.46 4.82
C ASP A 150 3.49 -15.68 6.11
N GLY A 151 3.83 -14.41 5.94
CA GLY A 151 4.29 -13.55 7.02
C GLY A 151 5.81 -13.58 7.22
N GLY A 152 6.29 -12.96 8.30
CA GLY A 152 7.72 -12.76 8.56
C GLY A 152 8.11 -11.27 8.57
N PRO A 153 9.40 -10.95 8.38
CA PRO A 153 9.84 -9.57 8.29
C PRO A 153 9.34 -8.91 6.98
N VAL A 154 9.04 -7.62 7.07
CA VAL A 154 8.74 -6.71 5.97
C VAL A 154 9.79 -5.62 6.01
N HIS A 155 10.65 -5.60 5.01
CA HIS A 155 11.72 -4.61 4.85
C HIS A 155 11.24 -3.41 4.01
N LYS A 156 10.55 -3.68 2.90
CA LYS A 156 10.11 -2.68 1.95
C LYS A 156 8.66 -2.92 1.53
N LEU A 157 7.90 -1.85 1.40
CA LEU A 157 6.58 -1.80 0.78
C LEU A 157 6.69 -1.09 -0.58
N GLN A 158 6.01 -1.61 -1.60
CA GLN A 158 5.85 -0.92 -2.88
C GLN A 158 4.39 -1.02 -3.34
N PHE A 159 3.86 0.08 -3.85
CA PHE A 159 2.51 0.18 -4.38
C PHE A 159 2.60 0.62 -5.85
N MET A 160 2.05 -0.19 -6.75
CA MET A 160 2.32 -0.09 -8.18
C MET A 160 1.03 -0.07 -8.99
N ILE A 161 1.03 0.71 -10.08
CA ILE A 161 0.13 0.53 -11.21
C ILE A 161 0.93 -0.02 -12.39
N GLY A 162 0.54 -1.19 -12.88
CA GLY A 162 1.29 -1.92 -13.92
C GLY A 162 0.43 -2.97 -14.61
N ASN A 163 -0.79 -2.59 -15.01
CA ASN A 163 -1.84 -3.54 -15.41
C ASN A 163 -1.95 -3.75 -16.94
N GLY A 164 -0.90 -3.39 -17.68
CA GLY A 164 -0.83 -3.56 -19.14
C GLY A 164 -1.74 -2.62 -19.93
N LYS A 165 -2.12 -1.46 -19.37
CA LYS A 165 -2.94 -0.44 -20.03
C LYS A 165 -2.32 0.95 -19.89
N GLU A 166 -2.30 1.67 -21.02
CA GLU A 166 -1.99 3.09 -21.07
C GLU A 166 -3.16 3.90 -20.47
N GLN A 167 -2.89 4.70 -19.43
CA GLN A 167 -3.93 5.42 -18.69
C GLN A 167 -3.37 6.44 -17.70
N ASP A 168 -4.14 7.51 -17.48
CA ASP A 168 -3.95 8.39 -16.31
C ASP A 168 -4.46 7.71 -15.04
N PHE A 169 -3.79 7.92 -13.92
CA PHE A 169 -4.18 7.35 -12.64
C PHE A 169 -4.07 8.34 -11.47
N VAL A 170 -4.87 8.08 -10.44
CA VAL A 170 -4.77 8.74 -9.14
C VAL A 170 -5.32 7.84 -8.04
N VAL A 171 -4.58 7.74 -6.94
CA VAL A 171 -5.02 7.07 -5.71
C VAL A 171 -4.63 7.90 -4.50
N LEU A 172 -5.52 7.94 -3.52
CA LEU A 172 -5.22 8.43 -2.18
C LEU A 172 -5.04 7.22 -1.26
N LEU A 173 -3.95 7.20 -0.51
CA LEU A 173 -3.61 6.20 0.49
C LEU A 173 -3.74 6.84 1.88
N ASP A 174 -4.47 6.18 2.77
CA ASP A 174 -4.66 6.61 4.15
C ASP A 174 -3.67 5.85 5.06
N TRP A 175 -3.61 4.52 4.91
CA TRP A 175 -2.66 3.70 5.66
C TRP A 175 -2.46 2.32 5.02
N ILE A 176 -1.37 1.67 5.41
CA ILE A 176 -1.07 0.26 5.13
C ILE A 176 -0.92 -0.46 6.47
N GLY A 177 -1.49 -1.65 6.58
CA GLY A 177 -1.54 -2.42 7.82
C GLY A 177 -1.64 -3.92 7.59
N VAL A 178 -1.96 -4.63 8.66
CA VAL A 178 -2.05 -6.10 8.70
C VAL A 178 -3.29 -6.57 9.44
N ALA A 179 -3.73 -7.79 9.15
CA ALA A 179 -4.85 -8.43 9.82
C ALA A 179 -4.62 -9.94 9.97
N SER A 180 -5.07 -10.50 11.10
CA SER A 180 -4.88 -11.90 11.45
C SER A 180 -6.00 -12.81 10.95
N ARG A 181 -7.08 -12.22 10.39
CA ARG A 181 -8.27 -12.90 9.84
C ARG A 181 -8.85 -12.12 8.68
#